data_AF-A0A7M2QSE3-F1
#
_entry.id   AF-A0A7M2QSE3-F1
#
_cell.length_a   1.000
_cell.length_b   1.000
_cell.length_c   1.000
_cell.angle_alpha   90.00
_cell.angle_beta   90.00
_cell.angle_gamma   90.00
#
_symmetry.space_group_name_H-M   'P 1'
#
loop_
_entity.id
_entity.type
_entity.pdbx_description
1 polymer ?
#
loop_
_entity_poly.entity_id
_entity_poly.type
_entity_poly.pdbx_seq_one_letter_code
_entity_poly.pdbx_strand_id
1 'polypeptide(L)'
;MLTSAFYYLGTADVDKILSWTANEFQAFIKGAKLRDVDNLDNLATAAMLNRVANNKKKLNPKKDLFDAETARKRILSDESDEWKESKEYDLTYYNKAKEAMNSWALNLNKKE
;
A
#
# COMPACT_ATOMS: atom_id res chain seq x y z
N MET A 1 -2.83 -9.14 5.37
CA MET A 1 -4.28 -9.25 5.11
C MET A 1 -5.08 -8.39 6.08
N LEU A 2 -5.08 -8.69 7.39
CA LEU A 2 -5.83 -7.91 8.41
C LEU A 2 -5.49 -6.40 8.41
N THR A 3 -4.21 -6.04 8.39
CA THR A 3 -3.76 -4.65 8.35
C THR A 3 -4.28 -3.92 7.10
N SER A 4 -4.15 -4.53 5.93
CA SER A 4 -4.64 -3.97 4.67
C SER A 4 -6.18 -3.84 4.64
N ALA A 5 -6.90 -4.80 5.22
CA ALA A 5 -8.35 -4.73 5.36
C ALA A 5 -8.78 -3.55 6.24
N PHE A 6 -8.09 -3.33 7.36
CA PHE A 6 -8.34 -2.19 8.22
C PHE A 6 -8.09 -0.86 7.49
N TYR A 7 -6.94 -0.71 6.85
CA TYR A 7 -6.56 0.54 6.19
C TYR A 7 -7.44 0.88 4.97
N TYR A 8 -7.72 -0.10 4.09
CA TYR A 8 -8.40 0.17 2.82
C TYR A 8 -9.91 -0.08 2.89
N LEU A 9 -10.35 -1.08 3.65
CA LEU A 9 -11.76 -1.49 3.71
C LEU A 9 -12.46 -0.98 4.97
N GLY A 10 -11.73 -0.44 5.95
CA GLY A 10 -12.28 0.10 7.19
C GLY A 10 -12.91 -0.96 8.09
N THR A 11 -12.55 -2.24 7.91
CA THR A 11 -13.08 -3.35 8.70
C THR A 11 -11.98 -4.05 9.46
N ALA A 12 -12.22 -4.28 10.76
CA ALA A 12 -11.38 -5.14 11.61
C ALA A 12 -12.07 -6.49 11.91
N ASP A 13 -13.27 -6.72 11.37
CA ASP A 13 -14.01 -7.95 11.56
C ASP A 13 -13.30 -9.13 10.90
N VAL A 14 -12.73 -9.99 11.74
CA VAL A 14 -11.91 -11.14 11.33
C VAL A 14 -12.76 -12.18 10.61
N ASP A 15 -13.99 -12.43 11.06
CA ASP A 15 -14.87 -13.46 10.46
C ASP A 15 -15.25 -13.07 9.04
N LYS A 16 -15.56 -11.79 8.84
CA LYS A 16 -15.81 -11.23 7.52
C LYS A 16 -14.58 -11.33 6.60
N ILE A 17 -13.40 -10.99 7.11
CA ILE A 17 -12.15 -11.03 6.31
C ILE A 17 -11.80 -12.46 5.90
N LEU A 18 -11.97 -13.42 6.82
CA LEU A 18 -11.70 -14.84 6.58
C LEU A 18 -12.78 -15.50 5.71
N SER A 19 -13.95 -14.89 5.57
CA SER A 19 -15.00 -15.38 4.66
C SER A 19 -14.67 -15.19 3.18
N TRP A 20 -13.73 -14.30 2.85
CA TRP A 20 -13.37 -14.00 1.47
C TRP A 20 -12.28 -14.93 0.93
N THR A 21 -12.41 -15.29 -0.34
CA THR A 21 -11.31 -15.92 -1.08
C THR A 21 -10.16 -14.92 -1.29
N ALA A 22 -8.95 -15.42 -1.55
CA ALA A 22 -7.80 -14.57 -1.81
C ALA A 22 -8.04 -13.61 -3.00
N ASN A 23 -8.72 -14.08 -4.05
CA ASN A 23 -9.04 -13.26 -5.23
C ASN A 23 -10.05 -12.15 -4.91
N GLU A 24 -11.09 -12.46 -4.14
CA GLU A 24 -12.07 -11.47 -3.69
C GLU A 24 -11.42 -10.41 -2.80
N PHE A 25 -10.57 -10.84 -1.86
CA PHE A 25 -9.82 -9.92 -1.01
C PHE A 25 -8.98 -8.94 -1.84
N GLN A 26 -8.23 -9.44 -2.83
CA GLN A 26 -7.45 -8.59 -3.72
C GLN A 26 -8.32 -7.64 -4.55
N ALA A 27 -9.45 -8.13 -5.06
CA ALA A 27 -10.40 -7.30 -5.79
C ALA A 27 -10.98 -6.17 -4.92
N PHE A 28 -11.31 -6.45 -3.66
CA PHE A 28 -11.78 -5.43 -2.72
C PHE A 28 -10.73 -4.37 -2.42
N ILE A 29 -9.49 -4.78 -2.16
CA ILE A 29 -8.37 -3.84 -1.94
C ILE A 29 -8.13 -3.00 -3.19
N LYS A 30 -8.15 -3.60 -4.38
CA LYS A 30 -7.99 -2.89 -5.67
C LYS A 30 -9.11 -1.87 -5.87
N GLY A 31 -10.36 -2.24 -5.61
CA GLY A 31 -11.50 -1.34 -5.66
C GLY A 31 -11.39 -0.18 -4.67
N ALA A 32 -10.95 -0.44 -3.44
CA ALA A 32 -10.73 0.60 -2.44
C ALA A 32 -9.63 1.58 -2.86
N LYS A 33 -8.48 1.08 -3.34
CA LYS A 33 -7.40 1.92 -3.88
C LYS A 33 -7.89 2.80 -5.03
N LEU A 34 -8.72 2.28 -5.94
CA LEU A 34 -9.29 3.06 -7.04
C LEU A 34 -10.23 4.17 -6.55
N ARG A 35 -11.04 3.89 -5.52
CA ARG A 35 -11.92 4.91 -4.90
C ARG A 35 -11.10 6.05 -4.28
N ASP A 36 -9.97 5.75 -3.66
CA ASP A 36 -9.10 6.78 -3.09
C ASP A 36 -8.49 7.67 -4.19
N VAL A 37 -8.14 7.09 -5.34
CA VAL A 37 -7.71 7.86 -6.51
C VAL A 37 -8.82 8.78 -7.02
N ASP A 38 -10.07 8.31 -7.09
CA ASP A 38 -11.22 9.16 -7.46
C ASP A 38 -11.39 10.34 -6.49
N ASN A 39 -11.25 10.09 -5.20
CA ASN A 39 -11.34 11.14 -4.18
C ASN A 39 -10.26 12.22 -4.36
N LEU A 40 -9.01 11.81 -4.60
CA LEU A 40 -7.91 12.74 -4.85
C LEU A 40 -8.10 13.54 -6.14
N ASP A 41 -8.61 12.92 -7.20
CA ASP A 41 -8.91 13.58 -8.47
C ASP A 41 -10.02 14.64 -8.32
N ASN A 42 -11.07 14.32 -7.54
CA ASN A 42 -12.12 15.26 -7.19
C ASN A 42 -11.57 16.45 -6.38
N LEU A 43 -10.68 16.20 -5.43
CA LEU A 43 -10.03 17.27 -4.64
C LEU A 43 -9.13 18.15 -5.51
N ALA A 44 -8.36 17.57 -6.43
CA ALA A 44 -7.55 18.33 -7.39
C ALA A 44 -8.45 19.20 -8.28
N THR A 45 -9.57 18.67 -8.76
CA THR A 45 -10.55 19.42 -9.54
C THR A 45 -11.16 20.56 -8.72
N ALA A 46 -11.56 20.32 -7.48
CA ALA A 46 -12.06 21.36 -6.59
C ALA A 46 -11.02 22.47 -6.33
N ALA A 47 -9.74 22.12 -6.16
CA ALA A 47 -8.66 23.09 -6.03
C ALA A 47 -8.50 23.95 -7.30
N MET A 48 -8.63 23.34 -8.50
CA MET A 48 -8.60 24.07 -9.77
C MET A 48 -9.76 25.05 -9.90
N LEU A 49 -10.98 24.63 -9.56
CA LEU A 49 -12.17 25.49 -9.60
C LEU A 49 -12.00 26.69 -8.68
N ASN A 50 -11.49 26.47 -7.46
CA ASN A 50 -11.18 27.55 -6.52
C ASN A 50 -10.14 28.53 -7.08
N ARG A 51 -9.11 28.07 -7.79
CA ARG A 51 -8.13 28.96 -8.43
C ARG A 51 -8.75 29.81 -9.52
N VAL A 52 -9.59 29.21 -10.37
CA VAL A 52 -10.32 29.91 -11.43
C VAL A 52 -11.22 30.99 -10.83
N ALA A 53 -11.98 30.65 -9.78
CA ALA A 53 -12.84 31.62 -9.08
C ALA A 53 -12.04 32.80 -8.48
N ASN A 54 -10.80 32.55 -8.05
CA ASN A 54 -9.90 33.58 -7.53
C ASN A 54 -9.06 34.29 -8.60
N ASN A 55 -9.38 34.13 -9.89
CA ASN A 55 -8.61 34.69 -11.02
C ASN A 55 -7.10 34.40 -10.97
N LYS A 56 -6.69 33.27 -10.36
CA LYS A 56 -5.29 32.84 -10.31
C LYS A 56 -4.92 32.10 -11.59
N LYS A 57 -3.63 32.13 -11.94
CA LYS A 57 -3.09 31.40 -13.10
C LYS A 57 -3.51 29.92 -13.05
N LYS A 58 -4.03 29.43 -14.18
CA LYS A 58 -4.40 28.03 -14.40
C LYS A 58 -3.18 27.12 -14.23
N LEU A 59 -3.35 26.05 -13.46
CA LEU A 59 -2.37 24.98 -13.33
C LEU A 59 -2.71 23.83 -14.28
N ASN A 60 -1.74 22.97 -14.57
CA ASN A 60 -1.97 21.70 -15.23
C ASN A 60 -2.37 20.66 -14.17
N PRO A 61 -3.63 20.16 -14.14
CA PRO A 61 -4.10 19.28 -13.08
C PRO A 61 -3.24 18.01 -12.92
N LYS A 62 -2.86 17.40 -14.04
CA LYS A 62 -2.09 16.15 -14.06
C LYS A 62 -0.65 16.33 -13.56
N LYS A 63 -0.03 17.48 -13.89
CA LYS A 63 1.38 17.75 -13.53
C LYS A 63 1.55 18.43 -12.18
N ASP A 64 0.65 19.35 -11.85
CA ASP A 64 0.83 20.28 -10.73
C ASP A 64 -0.02 19.90 -9.51
N LEU A 65 -0.99 18.98 -9.65
CA LEU A 65 -1.87 18.54 -8.56
C LEU A 65 -1.80 17.03 -8.37
N PHE A 66 -2.46 16.26 -9.23
CA PHE A 66 -2.56 14.82 -9.08
C PHE A 66 -2.76 14.13 -10.44
N ASP A 67 -1.92 13.13 -10.71
CA ASP A 67 -2.03 12.31 -11.92
C ASP A 67 -2.87 11.05 -11.65
N ALA A 68 -4.20 11.21 -11.68
CA ALA A 68 -5.13 10.12 -11.47
C ALA A 68 -5.01 9.02 -12.54
N GLU A 69 -4.67 9.36 -13.78
CA GLU A 69 -4.53 8.40 -14.88
C GLU A 69 -3.37 7.43 -14.62
N THR A 70 -2.20 7.96 -14.26
CA THR A 70 -1.04 7.15 -13.92
C THR A 70 -1.28 6.35 -12.65
N ALA A 71 -1.95 6.92 -11.64
CA ALA A 71 -2.31 6.22 -10.41
C ALA A 71 -3.25 5.02 -10.68
N ARG A 72 -4.30 5.21 -11.49
CA ARG A 72 -5.19 4.10 -11.91
C ARG A 72 -4.41 3.04 -12.68
N LYS A 73 -3.55 3.45 -13.62
CA LYS A 73 -2.75 2.51 -14.41
C LYS A 73 -1.88 1.64 -13.51
N ARG A 74 -1.20 2.22 -12.51
CA ARG A 74 -0.40 1.46 -11.53
C ARG A 74 -1.24 0.43 -10.79
N ILE A 75 -2.36 0.84 -10.21
CA ILE A 75 -3.27 -0.06 -9.47
C ILE A 75 -3.81 -1.18 -10.37
N LEU A 76 -4.11 -0.86 -11.63
CA LEU A 76 -4.64 -1.84 -12.59
C LEU A 76 -3.55 -2.78 -13.12
N SER A 77 -2.34 -2.26 -13.35
CA SER A 77 -1.18 -2.99 -13.87
C SER A 77 -0.44 -3.82 -12.83
N ASP A 78 -0.74 -3.64 -11.54
CA ASP A 78 -0.25 -4.48 -10.43
C ASP A 78 -0.81 -5.92 -10.46
N GLU A 79 -0.85 -6.53 -11.64
CA GLU A 79 -0.84 -7.99 -11.76
C GLU A 79 0.55 -8.58 -11.51
N SER A 80 1.68 -7.83 -11.53
CA SER A 80 2.98 -8.47 -11.25
C SER A 80 4.23 -7.60 -11.06
N ASP A 81 4.23 -6.36 -10.57
CA ASP A 81 5.51 -5.60 -10.48
C ASP A 81 5.85 -4.96 -9.12
N GLU A 82 4.97 -5.02 -8.10
CA GLU A 82 5.35 -4.62 -6.71
C GLU A 82 6.52 -5.47 -6.13
N TRP A 83 6.79 -6.67 -6.66
CA TRP A 83 7.98 -7.45 -6.26
C TRP A 83 9.30 -6.84 -6.76
N LYS A 84 9.28 -5.99 -7.80
CA LYS A 84 10.48 -5.34 -8.33
C LYS A 84 10.88 -4.07 -7.57
N GLU A 85 9.95 -3.47 -6.83
CA GLU A 85 10.21 -2.30 -5.99
C GLU A 85 10.17 -2.61 -4.48
N SER A 86 10.20 -3.90 -4.08
CA SER A 86 10.52 -4.22 -2.70
C SER A 86 11.95 -3.75 -2.43
N LYS A 87 12.10 -2.65 -1.66
CA LYS A 87 13.40 -2.25 -1.12
C LYS A 87 14.03 -3.51 -0.52
N GLU A 88 15.25 -3.81 -0.94
CA GLU A 88 16.05 -4.90 -0.39
C GLU A 88 15.95 -4.82 1.14
N TYR A 89 15.34 -5.82 1.77
CA TYR A 89 15.12 -5.80 3.21
C TYR A 89 16.50 -5.77 3.88
N ASP A 90 16.75 -4.81 4.78
CA ASP A 90 17.96 -4.84 5.60
C ASP A 90 17.87 -6.00 6.60
N LEU A 91 18.43 -7.15 6.22
CA LEU A 91 18.44 -8.39 6.99
C LEU A 91 19.51 -8.40 8.08
N THR A 92 20.24 -7.31 8.31
CA THR A 92 21.37 -7.26 9.26
C THR A 92 20.95 -7.69 10.67
N TYR A 93 19.83 -7.18 11.17
CA TYR A 93 19.33 -7.54 12.51
C TYR A 93 18.81 -8.98 12.57
N TYR A 94 18.16 -9.46 11.51
CA TYR A 94 17.68 -10.84 11.41
C TYR A 94 18.85 -11.84 11.45
N ASN A 95 19.91 -11.57 10.68
CA ASN A 95 21.09 -12.42 10.63
C ASN A 95 21.83 -12.46 11.99
N LYS A 96 21.98 -11.30 12.64
CA LYS A 96 22.55 -11.23 14.01
C LYS A 96 21.73 -12.02 15.02
N ALA A 97 20.40 -11.92 14.97
CA ALA A 97 19.52 -12.68 15.86
C ALA A 97 19.65 -14.19 15.61
N LYS A 98 19.71 -14.61 14.34
CA LYS A 98 19.89 -16.02 13.95
C LYS A 98 21.22 -16.59 14.44
N GLU A 99 22.32 -15.83 14.32
CA GLU A 99 23.64 -16.22 14.83
C GLU A 99 23.65 -16.34 16.37
N ALA A 100 23.03 -15.37 17.06
CA ALA A 100 22.90 -15.41 18.52
C ALA A 100 22.10 -16.65 18.99
N MET A 101 21.00 -16.98 18.30
CA MET A 101 20.22 -18.18 18.62
C MET A 101 21.00 -19.47 18.37
N ASN A 102 21.72 -19.57 17.26
CA ASN A 102 22.53 -20.75 16.95
C ASN A 102 23.67 -20.94 17.98
N SER A 103 24.35 -19.87 18.35
CA SER A 103 25.41 -19.92 19.37
C SER A 103 24.86 -20.29 20.76
N TRP A 104 23.69 -19.76 21.14
CA TRP A 104 22.99 -20.17 22.35
C TRP A 104 22.63 -21.66 22.34
N ALA A 105 22.04 -22.15 21.25
CA ALA A 105 21.67 -23.56 21.10
C ALA A 105 22.88 -24.50 21.17
N LEU A 106 24.00 -24.14 20.53
CA LEU A 106 25.24 -24.91 20.60
C LEU A 106 25.84 -24.92 22.00
N ASN A 107 25.74 -23.82 22.75
CA ASN A 107 26.22 -23.74 24.13
C ASN A 107 25.29 -24.46 25.12
N LEU A 108 24.01 -24.61 24.79
CA LEU A 108 23.07 -25.44 25.54
C LEU A 108 23.47 -26.92 25.45
N ASN A 109 23.74 -27.41 24.23
CA ASN A 109 24.12 -28.80 23.96
C ASN A 109 25.54 -29.17 24.44
N LYS A 110 26.37 -28.20 24.86
CA LYS A 110 27.69 -28.44 25.46
C LYS A 110 27.66 -28.50 26.99
N LYS A 111 26.53 -28.16 27.61
CA LYS A 111 26.34 -28.17 29.07
C LYS A 111 25.64 -29.43 29.58
N GLU A 112 25.22 -30.32 28.68
CA GLU A 112 24.89 -31.73 28.95
C GLU A 112 26.13 -32.61 28.71
#